data_AF-A0A7X8J9G1-F1
#
_entry.id   AF-A0A7X8J9G1-F1
#
_cell.length_a   1.000
_cell.length_b   1.000
_cell.length_c   1.000
_cell.angle_alpha   90.00
_cell.angle_beta   90.00
_cell.angle_gamma   90.00
#
_symmetry.space_group_name_H-M   'P 1'
#
loop_
_entity.id
_entity.type
_entity.pdbx_description
1 polymer ?
#
loop_
_entity_poly.entity_id
_entity_poly.type
_entity_poly.pdbx_seq_one_letter_code
_entity_poly.pdbx_strand_id
1 'polypeptide(L)'
;MMGNRYNRNDWNEFQWENEIRRDEQRINHYFRELPCCIDLPGEEDYIMKKLAGMPDLVPSQGNDSFFYFNDDDEVDEFFPGEWRHKKGAELYTQIMTISRQWNSLLASQMTGSELKKGLAATCLFGKLASRIIDIFNTEEGMHGLKLGLLKRMLSELNALVGIIRAVGFARRTLEPQLCAVIEQIQNVREKSIDLMQELRS
;
A
#
# COMPACT_ATOMS: atom_id res chain seq x y z
N MET A 1 -5.28 -37.04 -9.32
CA MET A 1 -4.72 -36.32 -10.48
C MET A 1 -3.92 -35.15 -9.96
N MET A 2 -2.70 -34.98 -10.47
CA MET A 2 -1.66 -34.09 -9.96
C MET A 2 -2.16 -32.64 -9.84
N GLY A 3 -2.38 -32.17 -8.61
CA GLY A 3 -2.52 -30.76 -8.33
C GLY A 3 -1.17 -30.11 -8.56
N ASN A 4 -1.04 -29.41 -9.68
CA ASN A 4 0.12 -28.59 -9.99
C ASN A 4 0.25 -27.57 -8.86
N ARG A 5 1.14 -27.84 -7.89
CA ARG A 5 1.50 -26.90 -6.82
C ARG A 5 2.25 -25.76 -7.50
N TYR A 6 1.51 -24.78 -8.02
CA TYR A 6 2.12 -23.55 -8.51
C TYR A 6 2.78 -22.88 -7.32
N ASN A 7 4.11 -22.95 -7.24
CA ASN A 7 4.87 -22.23 -6.24
C ASN A 7 4.60 -20.75 -6.47
N ARG A 8 4.10 -20.03 -5.46
CA ARG A 8 3.83 -18.58 -5.54
C ARG A 8 5.10 -17.80 -5.91
N ASN A 9 6.27 -18.36 -5.64
CA ASN A 9 7.56 -17.81 -6.02
C ASN A 9 7.75 -17.72 -7.55
N ASP A 10 7.03 -18.54 -8.34
CA ASP A 10 7.11 -18.55 -9.80
C ASP A 10 6.07 -17.63 -10.47
N TRP A 11 5.23 -16.96 -9.68
CA TRP A 11 4.20 -16.07 -10.23
C TRP A 11 4.83 -14.81 -10.82
N ASN A 12 4.36 -14.43 -12.00
CA ASN A 12 4.75 -13.17 -12.62
C ASN A 12 4.05 -11.97 -11.96
N GLU A 13 4.50 -10.77 -12.31
CA GLU A 13 3.99 -9.50 -11.77
C GLU A 13 2.47 -9.30 -11.96
N PHE A 14 1.85 -9.87 -12.99
CA PHE A 14 0.41 -9.74 -13.24
C PHE A 14 -0.42 -10.69 -12.38
N GLN A 15 0.09 -11.89 -12.12
CA GLN A 15 -0.55 -12.86 -11.24
C GLN A 15 -0.55 -12.35 -9.80
N TRP A 16 0.59 -11.84 -9.33
CA TRP A 16 0.68 -11.18 -8.03
C TRP A 16 -0.23 -9.96 -7.94
N GLU A 17 -0.25 -9.10 -8.95
CA GLU A 17 -1.14 -7.94 -8.99
C GLU A 17 -2.62 -8.33 -8.83
N ASN A 18 -3.04 -9.39 -9.53
CA ASN A 18 -4.41 -9.89 -9.45
C ASN A 18 -4.75 -10.44 -8.05
N GLU A 19 -3.82 -11.16 -7.42
CA GLU A 19 -4.01 -11.66 -6.05
C GLU A 19 -4.08 -10.51 -5.04
N ILE A 20 -3.19 -9.51 -5.14
CA ILE A 20 -3.24 -8.33 -4.26
C ILE A 20 -4.57 -7.57 -4.45
N ARG A 21 -5.11 -7.49 -5.68
CA ARG A 21 -6.45 -6.89 -5.89
C ARG A 21 -7.56 -7.67 -5.22
N ARG A 22 -7.52 -9.00 -5.28
CA ARG A 22 -8.50 -9.85 -4.60
C ARG A 22 -8.39 -9.70 -3.09
N ASP A 23 -7.17 -9.62 -2.55
CA ASP A 23 -6.91 -9.33 -1.15
C ASP A 23 -7.52 -8.00 -0.71
N GLU A 24 -7.29 -6.92 -1.46
CA GLU A 24 -7.91 -5.64 -1.19
C GLU A 24 -9.43 -5.67 -1.29
N GLN A 25 -10.01 -6.46 -2.20
CA GLN A 25 -11.45 -6.64 -2.26
C GLN A 25 -12.00 -7.36 -1.02
N ARG A 26 -11.29 -8.38 -0.52
CA ARG A 26 -11.63 -9.05 0.76
C ARG A 26 -11.61 -8.05 1.91
N ILE A 27 -10.52 -7.29 2.04
CA ILE A 27 -10.36 -6.26 3.08
C ILE A 27 -11.47 -5.20 3.00
N ASN A 28 -11.75 -4.69 1.79
CA ASN A 28 -12.81 -3.69 1.59
C ASN A 28 -14.19 -4.23 1.96
N HIS A 29 -14.48 -5.50 1.63
CA HIS A 29 -15.73 -6.12 2.01
C HIS A 29 -15.83 -6.30 3.53
N TYR A 30 -14.76 -6.78 4.17
CA TYR A 30 -14.67 -6.87 5.62
C TYR A 30 -14.99 -5.54 6.31
N PHE A 31 -14.27 -4.47 5.96
CA PHE A 31 -14.47 -3.14 6.57
C PHE A 31 -15.82 -2.50 6.22
N ARG A 32 -16.48 -2.95 5.15
CA ARG A 32 -17.84 -2.49 4.82
C ARG A 32 -18.89 -3.15 5.70
N GLU A 33 -18.70 -4.41 6.06
CA GLU A 33 -19.62 -5.17 6.92
C GLU A 33 -19.40 -4.88 8.41
N LEU A 34 -18.17 -4.54 8.80
CA LEU A 34 -17.78 -4.32 10.20
C LEU A 34 -18.70 -3.35 10.98
N PRO A 35 -19.08 -2.16 10.47
CA PRO A 35 -19.94 -1.25 11.24
C PRO A 35 -21.31 -1.81 11.60
N CYS A 36 -21.82 -2.77 10.82
CA CYS A 36 -23.10 -3.42 11.08
C CYS A 36 -22.98 -4.62 12.02
N CYS A 37 -21.76 -5.11 12.24
CA CYS A 37 -21.50 -6.35 12.97
C CYS A 37 -20.69 -6.14 14.25
N ILE A 38 -20.04 -4.99 14.45
CA ILE A 38 -19.07 -4.71 15.53
C ILE A 38 -19.61 -4.85 16.96
N ASP A 39 -20.94 -4.88 17.12
CA ASP A 39 -21.59 -5.05 18.42
C ASP A 39 -22.19 -6.46 18.59
N LEU A 40 -22.01 -7.34 17.60
CA LEU A 40 -22.58 -8.70 17.60
C LEU A 40 -21.62 -9.70 18.25
N PRO A 41 -22.10 -10.62 19.09
CA PRO A 41 -21.27 -11.73 19.57
C PRO A 41 -20.87 -12.62 18.39
N GLY A 42 -19.56 -12.82 18.19
CA GLY A 42 -19.04 -13.60 17.05
C GLY A 42 -19.10 -12.85 15.71
N GLU A 43 -18.95 -11.52 15.72
CA GLU A 43 -18.94 -10.67 14.53
C GLU A 43 -17.99 -11.15 13.43
N GLU A 44 -16.81 -11.62 13.83
CA GLU A 44 -15.75 -12.06 12.93
C GLU A 44 -16.19 -13.31 12.16
N ASP A 45 -16.67 -14.35 12.87
CA ASP A 45 -17.20 -15.57 12.27
C ASP A 45 -18.33 -15.26 11.27
N TYR A 46 -19.17 -14.29 11.58
CA TYR A 46 -20.26 -13.88 10.72
C TYR A 46 -19.79 -13.21 9.43
N ILE A 47 -18.85 -12.26 9.51
CA ILE A 47 -18.27 -11.58 8.34
C ILE A 47 -17.48 -12.59 7.49
N MET A 48 -16.69 -13.46 8.13
CA MET A 48 -15.89 -14.48 7.46
C MET A 48 -16.76 -15.50 6.73
N LYS A 49 -17.90 -15.89 7.33
CA LYS A 49 -18.90 -16.75 6.66
C LYS A 49 -19.51 -16.08 5.42
N LYS A 50 -19.75 -14.77 5.45
CA LYS A 50 -20.21 -14.02 4.27
C LYS A 50 -19.14 -13.99 3.18
N LEU A 51 -17.88 -13.72 3.55
CA LEU A 51 -16.74 -13.74 2.63
C LEU A 51 -16.56 -15.12 1.98
N ALA A 52 -16.69 -16.19 2.76
CA ALA A 52 -16.64 -17.57 2.27
C ALA A 52 -17.74 -17.89 1.25
N GLY A 53 -18.89 -17.20 1.34
CA GLY A 53 -19.99 -17.31 0.38
C GLY A 53 -19.75 -16.58 -0.95
N MET A 54 -18.66 -15.81 -1.09
CA MET A 54 -18.32 -15.07 -2.31
C MET A 54 -17.16 -15.75 -3.03
N PRO A 55 -17.41 -16.58 -4.07
CA PRO A 55 -16.38 -17.45 -4.67
C PRO A 55 -15.17 -16.70 -5.24
N ASP A 56 -15.33 -15.45 -5.66
CA ASP A 56 -14.23 -14.60 -6.15
C ASP A 56 -13.31 -14.07 -5.04
N LEU A 57 -13.78 -14.10 -3.78
CA LEU A 57 -13.11 -13.59 -2.59
C LEU A 57 -12.66 -14.71 -1.65
N VAL A 58 -12.82 -15.98 -2.04
CA VAL A 58 -12.23 -17.10 -1.31
C VAL A 58 -10.75 -17.20 -1.69
N PRO A 59 -9.83 -17.38 -0.72
CA PRO A 59 -8.42 -17.63 -1.01
C PRO A 59 -8.26 -18.74 -2.05
N SER A 60 -7.42 -18.51 -3.06
CA SER A 60 -7.35 -19.35 -4.26
C SER A 60 -6.97 -20.82 -3.98
N GLN A 61 -6.30 -21.13 -2.86
CA GLN A 61 -5.98 -22.50 -2.44
C GLN A 61 -5.69 -22.57 -0.93
N GLY A 62 -6.57 -23.21 -0.15
CA GLY A 62 -6.26 -23.94 1.10
C GLY A 62 -5.48 -23.24 2.23
N ASN A 63 -5.10 -21.98 2.11
CA ASN A 63 -4.64 -21.17 3.22
C ASN A 63 -5.89 -20.76 4.00
N ASP A 64 -5.94 -21.15 5.28
CA ASP A 64 -7.03 -20.79 6.19
C ASP A 64 -7.12 -19.28 6.44
N SER A 65 -6.11 -18.51 6.04
CA SER A 65 -6.13 -17.05 6.14
C SER A 65 -6.81 -16.38 4.94
N PHE A 66 -7.90 -15.65 5.22
CA PHE A 66 -8.54 -14.74 4.28
C PHE A 66 -7.67 -13.54 3.91
N PHE A 67 -6.60 -13.28 4.66
CA PHE A 67 -5.70 -12.17 4.41
C PHE A 67 -4.29 -12.71 4.16
N TYR A 68 -3.64 -12.24 3.11
CA TYR A 68 -2.29 -12.69 2.78
C TYR A 68 -1.26 -12.27 3.85
N PHE A 69 -1.59 -11.26 4.66
CA PHE A 69 -0.78 -10.82 5.79
C PHE A 69 -1.00 -11.77 6.97
N ASN A 70 0.00 -12.57 7.27
CA ASN A 70 0.00 -13.54 8.35
C ASN A 70 0.16 -12.80 9.69
N ASP A 71 -0.74 -13.01 10.65
CA ASP A 71 -0.65 -12.46 12.02
C ASP A 71 0.38 -13.21 12.89
N ASP A 72 0.96 -14.30 12.39
CA ASP A 72 1.92 -15.16 13.10
C ASP A 72 3.39 -14.67 13.01
N ASP A 73 3.65 -13.57 12.31
CA ASP A 73 4.94 -12.91 12.40
C ASP A 73 4.94 -12.08 13.69
N GLU A 74 5.62 -12.58 14.72
CA GLU A 74 5.91 -11.87 15.96
C GLU A 74 6.09 -10.36 15.70
N VAL A 75 5.33 -9.54 16.42
CA VAL A 75 5.20 -8.07 16.30
C VAL A 75 6.54 -7.31 16.43
N ASP A 76 7.67 -8.00 16.55
CA ASP A 76 8.91 -7.46 17.06
C ASP A 76 9.92 -6.97 16.02
N GLU A 77 9.75 -7.19 14.71
CA GLU A 77 10.62 -6.52 13.72
C GLU A 77 9.87 -6.01 12.48
N PHE A 78 9.19 -4.86 12.64
CA PHE A 78 8.72 -4.01 11.52
C PHE A 78 9.84 -3.72 10.48
N PHE A 79 11.10 -3.84 10.91
CA PHE A 79 12.27 -3.91 10.05
C PHE A 79 13.22 -5.03 10.55
N PRO A 80 13.40 -6.13 9.81
CA PRO A 80 14.38 -7.13 10.21
C PRO A 80 15.81 -6.59 10.01
N GLY A 81 16.58 -6.52 11.09
CA GLY A 81 18.00 -6.10 11.10
C GLY A 81 18.30 -4.68 10.56
N GLU A 82 19.46 -4.51 9.91
CA GLU A 82 19.90 -3.22 9.34
C GLU A 82 19.17 -2.90 8.00
N TRP A 83 17.85 -2.71 8.06
CA TRP A 83 17.01 -2.37 6.90
C TRP A 83 17.49 -1.16 6.10
N ARG A 84 18.23 -0.25 6.74
CA ARG A 84 18.82 0.94 6.12
C ARG A 84 19.82 0.62 5.01
N HIS A 85 20.39 -0.59 5.01
CA HIS A 85 21.28 -1.06 3.94
C HIS A 85 20.56 -1.81 2.83
N LYS A 86 19.26 -2.12 2.99
CA LYS A 86 18.48 -2.75 1.93
C LYS A 86 18.31 -1.79 0.74
N LYS A 87 18.35 -2.34 -0.46
CA LYS A 87 18.06 -1.59 -1.68
C LYS A 87 16.67 -0.95 -1.58
N GLY A 88 16.57 0.34 -1.91
CA GLY A 88 15.32 1.09 -1.80
C GLY A 88 15.03 1.67 -0.41
N ALA A 89 15.86 1.43 0.62
CA ALA A 89 15.68 2.02 1.96
C ALA A 89 15.58 3.56 1.95
N GLU A 90 16.25 4.19 0.99
CA GLU A 90 16.16 5.63 0.77
C GLU A 90 14.75 6.08 0.36
N LEU A 91 13.96 5.25 -0.34
CA LEU A 91 12.59 5.57 -0.75
C LEU A 91 11.69 5.71 0.49
N TYR A 92 11.84 4.80 1.46
CA TYR A 92 11.11 4.87 2.72
C TYR A 92 11.43 6.15 3.47
N THR A 93 12.72 6.47 3.62
CA THR A 93 13.17 7.67 4.34
C THR A 93 12.66 8.95 3.66
N GLN A 94 12.68 9.00 2.33
CA GLN A 94 12.14 10.12 1.57
C GLN A 94 10.62 10.24 1.75
N ILE A 95 9.86 9.15 1.60
CA ILE A 95 8.40 9.16 1.80
C ILE A 95 8.04 9.61 3.21
N MET A 96 8.75 9.16 4.25
CA MET A 96 8.50 9.60 5.63
C MET A 96 8.81 11.09 5.83
N THR A 97 9.86 11.60 5.17
CA THR A 97 10.22 13.02 5.21
C THR A 97 9.15 13.88 4.54
N ILE A 98 8.73 13.49 3.33
CA ILE A 98 7.69 14.17 2.56
C ILE A 98 6.35 14.13 3.32
N SER A 99 5.99 12.97 3.87
CA SER A 99 4.78 12.78 4.68
C SER A 99 4.77 13.70 5.90
N ARG A 100 5.90 13.87 6.59
CA ARG A 100 6.00 14.81 7.71
C ARG A 100 5.78 16.25 7.26
N GLN A 101 6.42 16.67 6.16
CA GLN A 101 6.23 18.02 5.60
C GLN A 101 4.76 18.25 5.21
N TRP A 102 4.15 17.27 4.54
CA TRP A 102 2.73 17.30 4.19
C TRP A 102 1.83 17.43 5.42
N ASN A 103 2.04 16.61 6.44
CA ASN A 103 1.22 16.64 7.65
C ASN A 103 1.38 17.95 8.43
N SER A 104 2.56 18.58 8.40
CA SER A 104 2.75 19.93 8.94
C SER A 104 1.93 20.97 8.16
N LEU A 105 1.89 20.90 6.82
CA LEU A 105 1.06 21.79 6.00
C LEU A 105 -0.44 21.54 6.24
N LEU A 106 -0.85 20.28 6.32
CA LEU A 106 -2.22 19.86 6.61
C LEU A 106 -2.70 20.44 7.94
N ALA A 107 -1.93 20.22 9.01
CA ALA A 107 -2.31 20.62 10.36
C ALA A 107 -2.34 22.15 10.56
N SER A 108 -1.46 22.88 9.88
CA SER A 108 -1.33 24.33 10.06
C SER A 108 -2.18 25.16 9.11
N GLN A 109 -2.43 24.67 7.89
CA GLN A 109 -3.00 25.49 6.82
C GLN A 109 -4.33 24.96 6.28
N MET A 110 -4.71 23.69 6.42
CA MET A 110 -5.90 23.16 5.75
C MET A 110 -7.15 23.17 6.65
N THR A 111 -8.28 23.63 6.10
CA THR A 111 -9.57 23.69 6.82
C THR A 111 -10.74 23.31 5.91
N GLY A 112 -11.87 22.92 6.51
CA GLY A 112 -13.12 22.67 5.79
C GLY A 112 -13.03 21.55 4.74
N SER A 113 -13.50 21.81 3.52
CA SER A 113 -13.56 20.81 2.43
C SER A 113 -12.21 20.28 1.98
N GLU A 114 -11.13 21.03 2.19
CA GLU A 114 -9.78 20.63 1.82
C GLU A 114 -9.20 19.64 2.81
N LEU A 115 -9.61 19.70 4.08
CA LEU A 115 -9.13 18.79 5.11
C LEU A 115 -9.38 17.33 4.72
N LYS A 116 -10.53 17.03 4.10
CA LYS A 116 -10.83 15.67 3.63
C LYS A 116 -9.86 15.19 2.54
N LYS A 117 -9.53 16.05 1.58
CA LYS A 117 -8.52 15.73 0.53
C LYS A 117 -7.11 15.66 1.15
N GLY A 118 -6.86 16.54 2.10
CA GLY A 118 -5.68 16.62 2.95
C GLY A 118 -5.37 15.28 3.63
N LEU A 119 -6.36 14.79 4.39
CA LEU A 119 -6.33 13.51 5.09
C LEU A 119 -6.23 12.34 4.13
N ALA A 120 -6.91 12.38 2.97
CA ALA A 120 -6.79 11.34 1.96
C ALA A 120 -5.33 11.19 1.47
N ALA A 121 -4.61 12.29 1.28
CA ALA A 121 -3.18 12.24 0.96
C ALA A 121 -2.33 11.69 2.11
N THR A 122 -2.64 12.05 3.37
CA THR A 122 -1.98 11.46 4.55
C THR A 122 -2.15 9.94 4.60
N CYS A 123 -3.35 9.43 4.34
CA CYS A 123 -3.61 8.00 4.26
C CYS A 123 -2.83 7.34 3.11
N LEU A 124 -2.72 8.01 1.96
CA LEU A 124 -1.91 7.52 0.83
C LEU A 124 -0.42 7.47 1.16
N PHE A 125 0.12 8.44 1.91
CA PHE A 125 1.50 8.34 2.42
C PHE A 125 1.70 7.13 3.33
N GLY A 126 0.73 6.85 4.21
CA GLY A 126 0.76 5.64 5.04
C GLY A 126 0.74 4.35 4.22
N LYS A 127 -0.10 4.29 3.18
CA LYS A 127 -0.12 3.17 2.23
C LYS A 127 1.21 2.99 1.52
N LEU A 128 1.77 4.07 0.97
CA LEU A 128 3.09 4.05 0.31
C LEU A 128 4.19 3.54 1.24
N ALA A 129 4.22 3.99 2.50
CA ALA A 129 5.18 3.54 3.49
C ALA A 129 5.07 2.03 3.74
N SER A 130 3.85 1.52 3.95
CA SER A 130 3.58 0.08 4.10
C SER A 130 4.01 -0.71 2.87
N ARG A 131 3.72 -0.24 1.64
CA ARG A 131 4.15 -0.91 0.41
C ARG A 131 5.67 -0.98 0.26
N ILE A 132 6.38 0.06 0.68
CA ILE A 132 7.85 0.05 0.65
C ILE A 132 8.41 -0.99 1.63
N ILE A 133 7.77 -1.14 2.79
CA ILE A 133 8.12 -2.19 3.76
C ILE A 133 7.83 -3.58 3.20
N ASP A 134 6.67 -3.78 2.55
CA ASP A 134 6.35 -5.04 1.86
C ASP A 134 7.48 -5.40 0.88
N ILE A 135 8.00 -4.43 0.11
CA ILE A 135 9.10 -4.65 -0.82
C ILE A 135 10.39 -5.08 -0.10
N PHE A 136 10.69 -4.53 1.09
CA PHE A 136 11.87 -4.89 1.89
C PHE A 136 11.77 -6.27 2.54
N ASN A 137 10.56 -6.66 2.94
CA ASN A 137 10.30 -7.91 3.62
C ASN A 137 10.04 -9.05 2.63
N THR A 138 9.71 -8.73 1.38
CA THR A 138 9.61 -9.73 0.31
C THR A 138 10.98 -10.37 0.02
N GLU A 139 11.00 -11.69 -0.01
CA GLU A 139 12.19 -12.51 -0.29
C GLU A 139 12.88 -12.11 -1.60
N GLU A 140 14.21 -12.33 -1.68
CA GLU A 140 14.99 -11.99 -2.86
C GLU A 140 14.49 -12.69 -4.13
N GLY A 141 14.02 -13.94 -4.05
CA GLY A 141 13.54 -14.71 -5.21
C GLY A 141 12.17 -14.29 -5.77
N MET A 142 11.39 -13.48 -5.05
CA MET A 142 10.02 -13.12 -5.46
C MET A 142 9.98 -11.86 -6.33
N HIS A 143 10.71 -11.87 -7.45
CA HIS A 143 10.84 -10.71 -8.34
C HIS A 143 9.49 -10.22 -8.87
N GLY A 144 8.59 -11.15 -9.23
CA GLY A 144 7.25 -10.83 -9.71
C GLY A 144 6.44 -10.01 -8.69
N LEU A 145 6.50 -10.37 -7.42
CA LEU A 145 5.81 -9.66 -6.35
C LEU A 145 6.39 -8.26 -6.15
N LYS A 146 7.73 -8.13 -6.08
CA LYS A 146 8.41 -6.82 -5.95
C LYS A 146 8.05 -5.89 -7.11
N LEU A 147 8.03 -6.39 -8.34
CA LEU A 147 7.61 -5.62 -9.51
C LEU A 147 6.14 -5.19 -9.46
N GLY A 148 5.24 -6.08 -9.02
CA GLY A 148 3.83 -5.75 -8.80
C GLY A 148 3.65 -4.63 -7.77
N LEU A 149 4.33 -4.73 -6.63
CA LEU A 149 4.32 -3.72 -5.57
C LEU A 149 4.88 -2.37 -6.02
N LEU A 150 6.00 -2.36 -6.76
CA LEU A 150 6.58 -1.13 -7.31
C LEU A 150 5.64 -0.43 -8.31
N LYS A 151 4.97 -1.19 -9.19
CA LYS A 151 3.97 -0.63 -10.11
C LYS A 151 2.79 0.00 -9.38
N ARG A 152 2.31 -0.65 -8.31
CA ARG A 152 1.26 -0.11 -7.45
C ARG A 152 1.70 1.18 -6.77
N MET A 153 2.89 1.17 -6.18
CA MET A 153 3.50 2.35 -5.56
C MET A 153 3.59 3.51 -6.58
N LEU A 154 4.02 3.26 -7.82
CA LEU A 154 4.05 4.29 -8.88
C LEU A 154 2.65 4.86 -9.20
N SER A 155 1.62 4.01 -9.22
CA SER A 155 0.22 4.44 -9.39
C SER A 155 -0.25 5.31 -8.22
N GLU A 156 0.11 4.93 -6.98
CA GLU A 156 -0.25 5.68 -5.77
C GLU A 156 0.47 7.03 -5.70
N LEU A 157 1.75 7.12 -6.10
CA LEU A 157 2.48 8.38 -6.22
C LEU A 157 1.79 9.32 -7.23
N ASN A 158 1.30 8.81 -8.36
CA ASN A 158 0.54 9.61 -9.32
C ASN A 158 -0.79 10.12 -8.73
N ALA A 159 -1.52 9.26 -8.00
CA ALA A 159 -2.76 9.65 -7.33
C ALA A 159 -2.52 10.74 -6.27
N LEU A 160 -1.44 10.59 -5.50
CA LEU A 160 -1.02 11.56 -4.49
C LEU A 160 -0.71 12.93 -5.12
N VAL A 161 0.04 12.98 -6.23
CA VAL A 161 0.28 14.22 -6.97
C VAL A 161 -1.03 14.84 -7.44
N GLY A 162 -1.98 14.03 -7.92
CA GLY A 162 -3.31 14.49 -8.32
C GLY A 162 -4.07 15.16 -7.18
N ILE A 163 -4.05 14.56 -5.99
CA ILE A 163 -4.70 15.12 -4.80
C ILE A 163 -4.03 16.43 -4.37
N ILE A 164 -2.70 16.47 -4.32
CA ILE A 164 -1.94 17.67 -3.91
C ILE A 164 -2.20 18.82 -4.88
N ARG A 165 -2.22 18.55 -6.19
CA ARG A 165 -2.60 19.56 -7.20
C ARG A 165 -4.03 20.05 -7.00
N ALA A 166 -4.97 19.15 -6.72
CA ALA A 166 -6.36 19.53 -6.46
C ALA A 166 -6.51 20.40 -5.19
N VAL A 167 -5.63 20.23 -4.19
CA VAL A 167 -5.54 21.14 -3.04
C VAL A 167 -4.92 22.48 -3.45
N GLY A 168 -3.89 22.50 -4.27
CA GLY A 168 -3.27 23.73 -4.77
C GLY A 168 -4.22 24.60 -5.60
N PHE A 169 -5.08 23.98 -6.41
CA PHE A 169 -6.13 24.72 -7.12
C PHE A 169 -7.14 25.39 -6.19
N ALA A 170 -7.43 24.78 -5.03
CA ALA A 170 -8.31 25.37 -4.02
C ALA A 170 -7.61 26.44 -3.18
N ARG A 171 -6.31 26.26 -2.88
CA ARG A 171 -5.46 27.21 -2.15
C ARG A 171 -4.24 27.65 -2.92
N ARG A 172 -4.43 28.63 -3.81
CA ARG A 172 -3.33 29.22 -4.58
C ARG A 172 -2.22 29.84 -3.70
N THR A 173 -2.54 30.28 -2.49
CA THR A 173 -1.55 30.80 -1.54
C THR A 173 -0.52 29.76 -1.08
N LEU A 174 -0.86 28.47 -1.15
CA LEU A 174 0.03 27.36 -0.78
C LEU A 174 0.77 26.76 -1.99
N GLU A 175 0.54 27.29 -3.19
CA GLU A 175 1.08 26.73 -4.44
C GLU A 175 2.60 26.51 -4.39
N PRO A 176 3.44 27.43 -3.88
CA PRO A 176 4.89 27.20 -3.79
C PRO A 176 5.26 26.00 -2.90
N GLN A 177 4.63 25.87 -1.72
CA GLN A 177 4.90 24.74 -0.83
C GLN A 177 4.42 23.42 -1.44
N LEU A 178 3.27 23.43 -2.10
CA LEU A 178 2.69 22.24 -2.73
C LEU A 178 3.51 21.79 -3.94
N CYS A 179 4.04 22.73 -4.74
CA CYS A 179 4.98 22.43 -5.82
C CYS A 179 6.25 21.77 -5.29
N ALA A 180 6.82 22.28 -4.19
CA ALA A 180 7.99 21.65 -3.56
C ALA A 180 7.72 20.22 -3.07
N VAL A 181 6.54 19.95 -2.51
CA VAL A 181 6.12 18.58 -2.14
C VAL A 181 5.97 17.71 -3.39
N ILE A 182 5.36 18.21 -4.46
CA ILE A 182 5.20 17.48 -5.72
C ILE A 182 6.56 17.12 -6.32
N GLU A 183 7.52 18.05 -6.36
CA GLU A 183 8.87 17.81 -6.86
C GLU A 183 9.58 16.69 -6.09
N GLN A 184 9.46 16.68 -4.75
CA GLN A 184 10.01 15.60 -3.94
C GLN A 184 9.34 14.25 -4.24
N ILE A 185 8.03 14.23 -4.47
CA ILE A 185 7.30 13.02 -4.88
C ILE A 185 7.77 12.54 -6.26
N GLN A 186 8.03 13.45 -7.21
CA GLN A 186 8.58 13.08 -8.52
C GLN A 186 9.98 12.47 -8.39
N ASN A 187 10.83 12.98 -7.50
CA ASN A 187 12.14 12.37 -7.24
C ASN A 187 12.00 10.93 -6.73
N VAL A 188 11.09 10.68 -5.77
CA VAL A 188 10.80 9.31 -5.30
C VAL A 188 10.31 8.43 -6.45
N ARG A 189 9.45 8.98 -7.33
CA ARG A 189 8.94 8.26 -8.51
C ARG A 189 10.06 7.82 -9.45
N GLU A 190 11.00 8.71 -9.79
CA GLU A 190 12.13 8.37 -10.67
C GLU A 190 13.01 7.28 -10.06
N LYS A 191 13.39 7.41 -8.78
CA LYS A 191 14.17 6.38 -8.06
C LYS A 191 13.44 5.02 -7.99
N SER A 192 12.12 5.04 -7.92
CA SER A 192 11.29 3.84 -7.94
C SER A 192 11.28 3.17 -9.32
N ILE A 193 11.35 3.97 -10.39
CA ILE A 193 11.50 3.48 -11.77
C ILE A 193 12.88 2.85 -11.95
N ASP A 194 13.94 3.47 -11.44
CA ASP A 194 15.31 2.94 -11.50
C ASP A 194 15.38 1.58 -10.79
N LEU A 195 14.84 1.48 -9.56
CA LEU A 195 14.77 0.21 -8.83
C LEU A 195 13.96 -0.86 -9.58
N MET A 196 12.87 -0.47 -10.26
CA MET A 196 12.08 -1.39 -11.08
C MET A 196 12.87 -1.86 -12.32
N GLN A 197 13.72 -1.01 -12.91
CA GLN A 197 14.57 -1.39 -14.03
C GLN A 197 15.67 -2.37 -13.58
N GLU A 198 16.29 -2.14 -12.43
CA GLU A 198 17.27 -3.07 -11.84
C GLU A 198 16.70 -4.45 -11.56
N LEU A 199 15.43 -4.55 -11.13
CA LEU A 199 14.78 -5.83 -10.87
C LEU A 199 14.39 -6.60 -12.14
N ARG A 200 14.40 -5.93 -13.30
CA ARG A 200 14.08 -6.52 -14.61
C ARG A 200 15.31 -6.95 -15.39
N SER A 201 16.47 -6.37 -15.10
CA SER A 201 17.77 -6.74 -15.67
C SER A 201 18.31 -8.02 -15.04
#